data_AF-A0A8I1N939-F1
#
_entry.id   AF-A0A8I1N939-F1
#
_cell.length_a   1.000
_cell.length_b   1.000
_cell.length_c   1.000
_cell.angle_alpha   90.00
_cell.angle_beta   90.00
_cell.angle_gamma   90.00
#
_symmetry.space_group_name_H-M   'P 1'
#
loop_
_entity.id
_entity.type
_entity.pdbx_description
1 polymer ?
#
loop_
_entity_poly.entity_id
_entity_poly.type
_entity_poly.pdbx_seq_one_letter_code
_entity_poly.pdbx_strand_id
1 'polypeptide(L)'
;MLAIAYHFHVLPRHHDTFRHAWQAARDALTHTVGLRAHDFAEPRDRRDAFTLRLAWEDQTSFERFTRTWIGVWMVNGMGLARDAFARPIETHIDKAESALQTGKHAACPTHGKNRSAAS
;
A
#
# COMPACT_ATOMS: atom_id res chain seq x y z
N MET A 1 8.23 -6.34 -2.33
CA MET A 1 7.28 -5.22 -2.13
C MET A 1 6.12 -5.73 -1.27
N LEU A 2 5.67 -4.93 -0.30
CA LEU A 2 4.59 -5.29 0.61
C LEU A 2 3.43 -4.30 0.44
N ALA A 3 2.26 -4.80 0.02
CA ALA A 3 1.04 -4.02 -0.04
C ALA A 3 0.14 -4.37 1.15
N ILE A 4 -0.42 -3.35 1.80
CA ILE A 4 -1.32 -3.50 2.93
C ILE A 4 -2.56 -2.63 2.69
N ALA A 5 -3.74 -3.19 2.90
CA ALA A 5 -4.99 -2.44 2.92
C ALA A 5 -5.64 -2.53 4.30
N TYR A 6 -5.97 -1.38 4.88
CA TYR A 6 -6.77 -1.27 6.10
C TYR A 6 -8.18 -0.81 5.73
N HIS A 7 -9.19 -1.51 6.25
CA HIS A 7 -10.59 -1.16 6.12
C HIS A 7 -11.13 -0.66 7.46
N PHE A 8 -11.55 0.59 7.49
CA PHE A 8 -12.10 1.25 8.67
C PHE A 8 -13.61 1.42 8.54
N HIS A 9 -14.37 0.56 9.21
CA HIS A 9 -15.82 0.63 9.28
C HIS A 9 -16.28 1.67 10.30
N VAL A 10 -16.11 2.95 9.99
CA VAL A 10 -16.44 4.07 10.88
C VAL A 10 -17.95 4.36 10.85
N LEU A 11 -18.56 4.64 12.00
CA LEU A 11 -19.96 5.05 12.07
C LEU A 11 -20.17 6.39 11.35
N PRO A 12 -21.31 6.60 10.64
CA PRO A 12 -21.54 7.79 9.83
C PRO A 12 -21.32 9.14 10.55
N ARG A 13 -21.66 9.22 11.84
CA ARG A 13 -21.48 10.44 12.65
C ARG A 13 -20.01 10.84 12.88
N HIS A 14 -19.05 9.93 12.65
CA HIS A 14 -17.62 10.17 12.83
C HIS A 14 -16.85 10.24 11.50
N HIS A 15 -17.53 10.16 10.35
CA HIS A 15 -16.89 10.17 9.02
C HIS A 15 -16.08 11.43 8.79
N ASP A 16 -16.62 12.61 9.13
CA ASP A 16 -15.91 13.88 8.94
C ASP A 16 -14.68 13.97 9.85
N THR A 17 -14.81 13.56 11.11
CA THR A 17 -13.67 13.48 12.03
C THR A 17 -12.57 12.57 11.49
N PHE A 18 -12.94 11.41 10.94
CA PHE A 18 -12.01 10.47 10.35
C PHE A 18 -11.30 11.03 9.11
N ARG A 19 -12.05 11.69 8.23
CA ARG A 19 -11.50 12.37 7.04
C ARG A 19 -10.49 13.43 7.42
N HIS A 20 -10.80 14.28 8.40
CA HIS A 20 -9.89 15.31 8.87
C HIS A 20 -8.64 14.72 9.53
N ALA A 21 -8.78 13.64 10.30
CA ALA A 21 -7.65 12.95 10.89
C ALA A 21 -6.71 12.37 9.81
N TRP A 22 -7.27 11.76 8.76
CA TRP A 22 -6.48 11.33 7.59
C TRP A 22 -5.74 12.49 6.92
N GLN A 23 -6.42 13.61 6.68
CA GLN A 23 -5.82 14.79 6.07
C GLN A 23 -4.61 15.29 6.87
N ALA A 24 -4.70 15.31 8.20
CA ALA A 24 -3.60 15.69 9.08
C ALA A 24 -2.43 14.68 9.03
N ALA A 25 -2.71 13.39 8.80
CA ALA A 25 -1.71 12.33 8.73
C ALA A 25 -0.96 12.28 7.39
N ARG A 26 -1.62 12.74 6.31
CA ARG A 26 -1.17 12.52 4.92
C ARG A 26 0.24 13.05 4.66
N ASP A 27 0.55 14.22 5.19
CA ASP A 27 1.85 14.85 4.97
C ASP A 27 2.96 14.05 5.67
N ALA A 28 2.74 13.65 6.93
CA ALA A 28 3.68 12.79 7.67
C ALA A 28 3.88 11.43 6.98
N LEU A 29 2.81 10.87 6.42
CA LEU A 29 2.88 9.61 5.67
C LEU A 29 3.76 9.75 4.42
N THR A 30 3.66 10.85 3.69
CA THR A 30 4.43 11.11 2.46
C THR A 30 5.94 11.21 2.73
N HIS A 31 6.34 11.58 3.95
CA HIS A 31 7.74 11.64 4.36
C HIS A 31 8.28 10.35 4.99
N THR A 32 7.47 9.28 5.03
CA THR A 32 7.89 8.03 5.67
C THR A 32 8.83 7.23 4.79
N VAL A 33 10.01 6.91 5.33
CA VAL A 33 11.04 6.11 4.65
C VAL A 33 10.52 4.72 4.28
N GLY A 34 10.72 4.33 3.02
CA GLY A 34 10.34 3.02 2.49
C GLY A 34 8.86 2.89 2.10
N LEU A 35 8.05 3.94 2.28
CA LEU A 35 6.73 4.03 1.65
C LEU A 35 6.90 4.39 0.17
N ARG A 36 6.31 3.58 -0.71
CA ARG A 36 6.38 3.75 -2.17
C ARG A 36 5.14 4.43 -2.73
N ALA A 37 3.96 4.09 -2.21
CA ALA A 37 2.71 4.71 -2.59
C ALA A 37 1.69 4.61 -1.45
N HIS A 38 0.75 5.55 -1.43
CA HIS A 38 -0.44 5.48 -0.58
C HIS A 38 -1.67 5.90 -1.38
N ASP A 39 -2.81 5.36 -0.99
CA ASP A 39 -4.12 5.74 -1.50
C ASP A 39 -5.13 5.67 -0.35
N PHE A 40 -6.07 6.62 -0.35
CA PHE A 40 -7.15 6.66 0.62
C PHE A 40 -8.47 6.84 -0.11
N ALA A 41 -9.27 5.78 -0.11
CA ALA A 41 -10.58 5.78 -0.73
C ALA A 41 -11.67 5.99 0.33
N GLU A 42 -12.49 7.01 0.10
CA GLU A 42 -13.71 7.22 0.86
C GLU A 42 -14.78 6.18 0.47
N PRO A 43 -15.63 5.77 1.42
CA PRO A 43 -16.71 4.84 1.14
C PRO A 43 -17.74 5.46 0.19
N ARG A 44 -18.31 4.63 -0.71
CA ARG A 44 -19.37 5.08 -1.63
C ARG A 44 -20.72 5.16 -0.92
N ASP A 45 -21.01 4.20 -0.04
CA ASP A 45 -22.15 4.21 0.87
C ASP A 45 -21.70 4.48 2.31
N ARG A 46 -22.54 5.13 3.12
CA ARG A 46 -22.24 5.42 4.54
C ARG A 46 -21.94 4.18 5.39
N ARG A 47 -22.32 2.99 4.93
CA ARG A 47 -22.08 1.70 5.60
C ARG A 47 -20.78 1.01 5.17
N ASP A 48 -20.17 1.47 4.08
CA ASP A 48 -18.91 0.92 3.59
C ASP A 48 -17.72 1.44 4.41
N ALA A 49 -16.58 0.77 4.27
CA ALA A 49 -15.35 1.16 4.95
C ALA A 49 -14.58 2.24 4.18
N PHE A 50 -13.92 3.13 4.92
CA PHE A 50 -12.77 3.84 4.37
C PHE A 50 -11.65 2.84 4.12
N THR A 51 -10.97 2.95 2.99
CA THR A 51 -9.88 2.04 2.62
C THR A 51 -8.58 2.82 2.51
N LEU A 52 -7.60 2.49 3.38
CA LEU A 52 -6.23 3.00 3.30
C LEU A 52 -5.34 1.92 2.70
N ARG A 53 -4.77 2.18 1.53
CA ARG A 53 -3.82 1.30 0.86
C ARG A 53 -2.41 1.86 0.99
N LEU A 54 -1.48 1.03 1.42
CA LEU A 54 -0.07 1.39 1.61
C LEU A 54 0.79 0.39 0.86
N ALA A 55 1.66 0.89 -0.01
CA ALA A 55 2.67 0.10 -0.69
C ALA A 55 4.04 0.42 -0.10
N TRP A 56 4.67 -0.57 0.51
CA TRP A 56 5.99 -0.49 1.13
C TRP A 56 7.03 -1.20 0.27
N GLU A 57 8.24 -0.68 0.29
CA GLU A 57 9.41 -1.30 -0.32
C GLU A 57 9.59 -2.75 0.17
N ASP A 58 9.59 -2.91 1.49
CA ASP A 58 9.75 -4.19 2.18
C ASP A 58 9.04 -4.22 3.53
N GLN A 59 9.05 -5.39 4.15
CA GLN A 59 8.47 -5.64 5.46
C GLN A 59 9.13 -4.81 6.57
N THR A 60 10.45 -4.64 6.53
CA THR A 60 11.21 -3.91 7.55
C THR A 60 10.82 -2.43 7.58
N SER A 61 10.56 -1.83 6.42
CA SER A 61 10.11 -0.44 6.29
C SER A 61 8.74 -0.23 6.94
N PHE A 62 7.80 -1.15 6.68
CA PHE A 62 6.49 -1.15 7.32
C PHE A 62 6.60 -1.34 8.84
N GLU A 63 7.40 -2.30 9.31
CA GLU A 63 7.59 -2.53 10.74
C GLU A 63 8.17 -1.31 11.46
N ARG A 64 9.14 -0.62 10.84
CA ARG A 64 9.66 0.65 11.37
C ARG A 64 8.57 1.70 11.47
N PHE A 65 7.74 1.85 10.43
CA PHE A 65 6.63 2.79 10.45
C PHE A 65 5.64 2.48 11.59
N THR A 66 5.24 1.22 11.77
CA THR A 66 4.31 0.82 12.85
C THR A 66 4.86 1.01 14.27
N ARG A 67 6.17 1.29 14.43
CA ARG A 67 6.78 1.64 15.71
C ARG A 67 6.85 3.15 15.96
N THR A 68 6.53 3.97 14.96
CA THR A 68 6.42 5.42 15.13
C THR A 68 5.08 5.78 15.76
N TRP A 69 5.03 6.91 16.46
CA TRP A 69 3.77 7.40 17.03
C TRP A 69 2.68 7.59 15.96
N ILE A 70 3.05 8.12 14.78
CA ILE A 70 2.12 8.36 13.68
C ILE A 70 1.63 7.05 13.08
N GLY A 71 2.51 6.06 12.93
CA GLY A 71 2.13 4.75 12.42
C GLY A 71 1.19 4.01 13.35
N VAL A 72 1.49 3.97 14.66
CA VAL A 72 0.59 3.40 15.67
C VAL A 72 -0.76 4.13 15.65
N TRP A 73 -0.76 5.46 15.65
CA TRP A 73 -1.98 6.25 15.65
C TRP A 73 -2.84 6.01 14.39
N MET A 74 -2.21 5.96 13.21
CA MET A 74 -2.92 5.73 11.95
C MET A 74 -3.56 4.33 11.87
N VAL A 75 -2.78 3.28 12.14
CA VAL A 75 -3.27 1.89 12.01
C VAL A 75 -4.31 1.53 13.06
N ASN A 76 -4.40 2.29 14.17
CA ASN A 76 -5.42 2.13 15.21
C ASN A 76 -6.64 3.04 15.00
N GLY A 77 -6.85 3.56 13.79
CA GLY A 77 -8.08 4.30 13.47
C GLY A 77 -8.01 5.80 13.72
N MET A 78 -6.80 6.38 13.65
CA MET A 78 -6.58 7.82 13.52
C MET A 78 -7.24 8.65 14.64
N GLY A 79 -7.12 8.16 15.88
CA GLY A 79 -7.56 8.87 17.09
C GLY A 79 -9.03 8.70 17.44
N LEU A 80 -9.79 7.93 16.67
CA LEU A 80 -11.14 7.56 17.05
C LEU A 80 -11.14 6.49 18.16
N ALA A 81 -12.09 6.62 19.07
CA ALA A 81 -12.36 5.60 20.08
C ALA A 81 -13.01 4.36 19.46
N ARG A 82 -12.91 3.21 20.14
CA ARG A 82 -13.39 1.91 19.64
C ARG A 82 -14.89 1.92 19.30
N ASP A 83 -15.69 2.66 20.04
CA ASP A 83 -17.15 2.79 19.86
C ASP A 83 -17.53 3.64 18.63
N ALA A 84 -16.57 4.31 18.01
CA ALA A 84 -16.77 4.99 16.73
C ALA A 84 -16.76 4.02 15.54
N PHE A 85 -16.38 2.76 15.74
CA PHE A 85 -16.31 1.74 14.70
C PHE A 85 -17.50 0.78 14.78
N ALA A 86 -18.15 0.56 13.64
CA ALA A 86 -19.24 -0.41 13.49
C ALA A 86 -18.76 -1.87 13.52
N ARG A 87 -17.49 -2.09 13.16
CA ARG A 87 -16.82 -3.41 13.11
C ARG A 87 -15.33 -3.23 13.41
N PRO A 88 -14.61 -4.30 13.79
CA PRO A 88 -13.15 -4.27 13.91
C PRO A 88 -12.47 -3.77 12.61
N ILE A 89 -11.27 -3.20 12.76
CA ILE A 89 -10.44 -2.81 11.62
C ILE A 89 -9.95 -4.08 10.92
N GLU A 90 -10.22 -4.19 9.61
CA GLU A 90 -9.79 -5.34 8.82
C GLU A 90 -8.49 -5.00 8.09
N THR A 91 -7.53 -5.93 8.10
CA THR A 91 -6.21 -5.73 7.50
C THR A 91 -5.91 -6.83 6.50
N HIS A 92 -5.62 -6.44 5.26
CA HIS A 92 -5.26 -7.33 4.18
C HIS A 92 -3.79 -7.08 3.81
N ILE A 93 -3.00 -8.15 3.69
CA ILE A 93 -1.56 -8.06 3.42
C ILE A 93 -1.22 -8.90 2.20
N ASP A 94 -0.76 -8.22 1.15
CA ASP A 94 -0.29 -8.85 -0.08
C ASP A 94 1.22 -8.66 -0.18
N LYS A 95 1.96 -9.75 -0.03
CA LYS A 95 3.40 -9.78 -0.33
C LYS A 95 3.56 -10.10 -1.80
N ALA A 96 4.07 -9.15 -2.59
CA ALA A 96 4.64 -9.51 -3.88
C ALA A 96 5.90 -10.32 -3.56
N GLU A 97 5.85 -11.63 -3.76
CA GLU A 97 7.07 -12.42 -3.89
C GLU A 97 7.90 -11.74 -4.98
N SER A 98 9.09 -11.26 -4.61
CA SER A 98 10.07 -10.88 -5.61
C SER A 98 10.35 -12.13 -6.41
N ALA A 99 9.67 -12.29 -7.55
CA ALA A 99 10.11 -13.15 -8.60
C ALA A 99 11.45 -12.60 -9.07
N LEU A 100 12.53 -13.00 -8.38
CA LEU A 100 13.82 -13.12 -9.02
C LEU A 100 13.64 -14.18 -10.12
N GLN A 101 13.12 -13.76 -11.26
CA GLN A 101 13.46 -14.40 -12.53
C GLN A 101 14.90 -14.01 -12.87
N THR A 102 15.84 -14.54 -12.10
CA THR A 102 17.19 -14.77 -12.60
C THR A 102 17.08 -15.95 -13.56
N GLY A 103 16.95 -15.65 -14.84
CA GLY A 103 16.66 -16.67 -15.85
C GLY A 103 16.98 -16.25 -17.27
N LYS A 104 18.28 -16.04 -17.52
CA LYS A 104 18.97 -16.02 -18.82
C LYS A 104 18.90 -14.72 -19.64
N HIS A 105 20.01 -13.99 -19.55
CA HIS A 105 20.64 -13.41 -20.74
C HIS A 105 20.60 -14.42 -21.90
N ALA A 106 19.74 -14.19 -22.89
CA ALA A 106 19.98 -14.70 -24.22
C ALA A 106 20.91 -13.69 -24.90
N ALA A 107 22.18 -14.07 -25.02
CA ALA A 107 23.17 -13.37 -25.79
C ALA A 107 22.71 -13.18 -27.24
N CYS A 108 22.94 -11.99 -27.79
CA CYS A 108 22.95 -11.76 -29.23
C CYS A 108 23.89 -12.74 -29.94
N PRO A 109 23.52 -13.30 -31.10
CA PRO A 109 24.47 -13.68 -32.11
C PRO A 109 24.57 -12.57 -33.17
N THR A 110 25.75 -11.96 -33.25
CA THR A 110 26.22 -11.19 -34.39
C THR A 110 26.49 -12.12 -35.59
N HIS A 111 25.88 -11.77 -36.72
CA HIS A 111 26.35 -11.85 -38.12
C HIS A 111 27.06 -13.12 -38.66
N GLY A 112 26.46 -13.73 -39.69
CA GLY A 112 27.07 -14.76 -40.56
C GLY A 112 26.49 -14.76 -41.97
N LYS A 113 27.16 -14.04 -42.86
CA LYS A 113 27.01 -13.94 -44.32
C LYS A 113 26.97 -15.32 -44.99
N ASN A 114 25.99 -15.58 -45.87
CA ASN A 114 26.15 -16.55 -46.97
C ASN A 114 25.37 -16.11 -48.22
N ARG A 115 26.16 -15.79 -49.26
CA ARG A 115 25.73 -15.74 -50.66
C ARG A 115 25.46 -17.18 -51.12
N SER A 116 24.41 -17.40 -51.90
CA SER A 116 24.36 -18.49 -52.88
C SER A 116 23.38 -18.17 -53.99
N ALA A 117 23.81 -18.51 -55.20
CA ALA A 117 23.19 -18.28 -56.48
C ALA A 117 22.18 -19.38 -56.84
N ALA A 118 21.26 -19.07 -57.75
CA ALA A 118 20.59 -19.99 -58.69
C ALA A 118 20.04 -19.09 -59.82
N SER A 119 20.66 -19.12 -61.01
CA SER A 119 20.23 -19.87 -62.21
C SER A 119 19.12 -19.15 -62.97
#